data_AF-A0AAW0ZH06-F1
#
_entry.id   AF-A0AAW0ZH06-F1
#
_cell.length_a   1.000
_cell.length_b   1.000
_cell.length_c   1.000
_cell.angle_alpha   90.00
_cell.angle_beta   90.00
_cell.angle_gamma   90.00
#
_symmetry.space_group_name_H-M   'P 1'
#
loop_
_entity.id
_entity.type
_entity.pdbx_description
1 polymer ?
#
loop_
_entity_poly.entity_id
_entity_poly.type
_entity_poly.pdbx_seq_one_letter_code
_entity_poly.pdbx_strand_id
1 'polypeptide(L)'
;MRKKFRLPKAASIFTAKACAILEAFHHIQSNNIQSPIIFTDSMSVIRPIENINSKTKHNINKDIIIAWVPSHQGIKGEEADIAAKEATSPASNVIRRRIPYQDYVVSLYHAEKQSWNKIWNTSKKTKTHEII
;
A
#
# COMPACT_ATOMS: atom_id res chain seq x y z
N MET A 1 3.12 19.18 -8.11
CA MET A 1 4.36 18.71 -7.45
C MET A 1 4.19 17.22 -7.10
N ARG A 2 5.11 16.34 -7.51
CA ARG A 2 5.02 14.88 -7.28
C ARG A 2 5.45 14.54 -5.85
N LYS A 3 4.49 14.46 -4.92
CA LYS A 3 4.76 14.17 -3.50
C LYS A 3 5.00 12.66 -3.33
N LYS A 4 6.15 12.31 -2.76
CA LYS A 4 6.57 10.94 -2.47
C LYS A 4 6.84 10.82 -0.98
N PHE A 5 6.44 9.70 -0.38
CA PHE A 5 6.66 9.46 1.04
C PHE A 5 6.93 8.00 1.31
N ARG A 6 7.84 7.76 2.25
CA ARG A 6 8.19 6.41 2.67
C ARG A 6 7.42 6.02 3.92
N LEU A 7 6.73 4.89 3.87
CA LEU A 7 6.06 4.29 5.02
C LEU A 7 7.03 3.42 5.84
N PRO A 8 6.68 3.08 7.09
CA PRO A 8 7.44 2.10 7.87
C PRO A 8 7.60 0.79 7.08
N LYS A 9 8.75 0.10 7.26
CA LYS A 9 9.04 -1.16 6.55
C LYS A 9 8.01 -2.26 6.81
N ALA A 10 7.33 -2.23 7.95
CA ALA A 10 6.29 -3.18 8.30
C ALA A 10 4.99 -2.96 7.51
N ALA A 11 4.81 -1.81 6.85
CA ALA A 11 3.60 -1.50 6.11
C ALA A 11 3.37 -2.50 4.98
N SER A 12 2.17 -3.05 4.90
CA SER A 12 1.77 -3.92 3.80
C SER A 12 1.55 -3.13 2.51
N ILE A 13 1.55 -3.84 1.37
CA ILE A 13 1.21 -3.23 0.07
C ILE A 13 -0.20 -2.62 0.12
N PHE A 14 -1.14 -3.30 0.77
CA PHE A 14 -2.48 -2.78 0.99
C PHE A 14 -2.45 -1.44 1.73
N THR A 15 -1.77 -1.36 2.87
CA THR A 15 -1.63 -0.13 3.65
C THR A 15 -0.96 0.98 2.84
N ALA A 16 0.05 0.65 2.04
CA ALA A 16 0.70 1.62 1.16
C ALA A 16 -0.27 2.22 0.14
N LYS A 17 -1.03 1.39 -0.55
CA LYS A 17 -2.02 1.83 -1.55
C LYS A 17 -3.17 2.61 -0.90
N ALA A 18 -3.66 2.19 0.26
CA ALA A 18 -4.65 2.93 1.05
C ALA A 18 -4.14 4.31 1.50
N CYS A 19 -2.89 4.39 1.97
CA CYS A 19 -2.26 5.67 2.34
C CYS A 19 -2.08 6.60 1.14
N ALA A 20 -1.80 6.08 -0.05
CA ALA A 20 -1.69 6.88 -1.27
C ALA A 20 -3.04 7.53 -1.62
N ILE A 21 -4.13 6.77 -1.56
CA ILE A 21 -5.49 7.30 -1.77
C ILE A 21 -5.85 8.34 -0.70
N LEU A 22 -5.49 8.10 0.57
CA LEU A 22 -5.72 9.08 1.65
C LEU A 22 -4.96 10.40 1.41
N GLU A 23 -3.71 10.34 0.98
CA GLU A 23 -2.97 11.56 0.63
C GLU A 23 -3.55 12.27 -0.60
N ALA A 24 -4.09 11.54 -1.56
CA ALA A 24 -4.81 12.13 -2.69
C ALA A 24 -6.06 12.88 -2.20
N PHE A 25 -6.83 12.32 -1.26
CA PHE A 25 -7.95 13.01 -0.62
C PHE A 25 -7.52 14.29 0.10
N HIS A 26 -6.46 14.23 0.91
CA HIS A 26 -5.93 15.44 1.57
C HIS A 26 -5.50 16.50 0.55
N HIS A 27 -4.88 16.10 -0.56
CA HIS A 27 -4.47 17.01 -1.61
C HIS A 27 -5.66 17.68 -2.29
N ILE A 28 -6.68 16.91 -2.65
CA ILE A 28 -7.95 17.41 -3.20
C ILE A 28 -8.56 18.45 -2.28
N GLN A 29 -8.69 18.11 -0.99
CA GLN A 29 -9.31 18.99 -0.01
C GLN A 29 -8.49 20.26 0.21
N SER A 30 -7.17 20.14 0.35
CA SER A 30 -6.29 21.29 0.60
C SER A 30 -6.23 22.27 -0.57
N ASN A 31 -6.51 21.80 -1.79
CA ASN A 31 -6.49 22.61 -3.00
C ASN A 31 -7.91 22.93 -3.53
N ASN A 32 -8.97 22.57 -2.80
CA ASN A 32 -10.37 22.75 -3.21
C ASN A 32 -10.65 22.26 -4.64
N ILE A 33 -10.08 21.10 -5.01
CA ILE A 33 -10.26 20.55 -6.36
C ILE A 33 -11.72 20.08 -6.50
N GLN A 34 -12.43 20.65 -7.48
CA GLN A 34 -13.81 20.26 -7.79
C GLN A 34 -13.85 19.05 -8.72
N SER A 35 -14.80 18.15 -8.46
CA SER A 35 -15.06 16.94 -9.26
C SER A 35 -13.81 16.09 -9.59
N PRO A 36 -12.93 15.77 -8.63
CA PRO A 36 -11.69 15.06 -8.91
C PRO A 36 -11.92 13.56 -9.20
N ILE A 37 -11.01 13.01 -10.00
CA ILE A 37 -10.92 11.57 -10.28
C ILE A 37 -9.59 11.04 -9.72
N ILE A 38 -9.65 10.03 -8.86
CA ILE A 38 -8.50 9.30 -8.35
C ILE A 38 -8.38 7.99 -9.12
N PHE A 39 -7.29 7.82 -9.86
CA PHE A 39 -6.96 6.56 -10.53
C PHE A 39 -6.16 5.65 -9.60
N THR A 40 -6.53 4.38 -9.51
CA THR A 40 -5.79 3.37 -8.75
C THR A 40 -5.89 2.00 -9.38
N ASP A 41 -4.81 1.22 -9.32
CA ASP A 41 -4.80 -0.18 -9.73
C ASP A 41 -5.24 -1.14 -8.60
N SER A 42 -5.58 -0.59 -7.43
CA SER A 42 -5.77 -1.35 -6.20
C SER A 42 -7.21 -1.77 -5.96
N MET A 43 -7.66 -2.83 -6.62
CA MET A 43 -9.00 -3.38 -6.39
C MET A 43 -9.25 -3.75 -4.90
N SER A 44 -8.20 -4.18 -4.19
CA SER A 44 -8.25 -4.50 -2.76
C SER A 44 -8.62 -3.30 -1.88
N VAL A 45 -8.33 -2.07 -2.31
CA VAL A 45 -8.63 -0.84 -1.55
C VAL A 45 -9.95 -0.23 -2.01
N ILE A 46 -10.30 -0.36 -3.29
CA ILE A 46 -11.59 0.12 -3.83
C ILE A 46 -12.77 -0.60 -3.15
N ARG A 47 -12.73 -1.94 -3.08
CA ARG A 47 -13.86 -2.74 -2.58
C ARG A 47 -14.33 -2.34 -1.17
N PRO A 48 -13.44 -2.16 -0.17
CA PRO A 48 -13.84 -1.65 1.14
C PRO A 48 -14.48 -0.27 1.08
N ILE A 49 -13.96 0.65 0.25
CA ILE A 49 -14.48 2.02 0.14
C ILE A 49 -15.89 2.02 -0.46
N GLU A 50 -16.11 1.24 -1.52
CA GLU A 50 -17.44 1.06 -2.13
C GLU A 50 -18.44 0.47 -1.13
N ASN A 51 -18.03 -0.54 -0.36
CA ASN A 51 -18.87 -1.16 0.67
C ASN A 51 -19.22 -0.18 1.79
N ILE A 52 -18.27 0.68 2.18
CA ILE A 52 -18.53 1.76 3.15
C ILE A 52 -19.53 2.75 2.57
N ASN A 53 -19.33 3.25 1.36
CA ASN A 53 -20.26 4.18 0.70
C ASN A 53 -21.68 3.60 0.52
N SER A 54 -21.78 2.28 0.31
CA SER A 54 -23.06 1.57 0.24
C SER A 54 -23.76 1.47 1.59
N LYS A 55 -23.02 1.22 2.67
CA LYS A 55 -23.56 0.99 4.03
C LYS A 55 -23.78 2.27 4.82
N THR A 56 -22.88 3.22 4.70
CA THR A 56 -22.99 4.53 5.35
C THR A 56 -23.55 5.49 4.31
N LYS A 57 -24.82 5.91 4.43
CA LYS A 57 -25.40 7.03 3.66
C LYS A 57 -24.70 8.39 3.93
N HIS A 58 -23.57 8.38 4.64
CA HIS A 58 -22.67 9.50 4.75
C HIS A 58 -21.88 9.57 3.45
N ASN A 59 -22.27 10.54 2.62
CA ASN A 59 -21.58 10.92 1.41
C ASN A 59 -20.14 11.31 1.76
N ILE A 60 -19.22 10.36 1.75
CA ILE A 60 -17.79 10.65 1.79
C ILE A 60 -17.48 11.29 0.43
N ASN A 61 -17.71 12.61 0.34
CA ASN A 61 -17.59 13.46 -0.84
C ASN A 61 -18.23 12.87 -2.11
N LYS A 62 -19.52 13.18 -2.32
CA LYS A 62 -20.30 12.83 -3.53
C LYS A 62 -19.63 13.19 -4.87
N ASP A 63 -18.60 14.03 -4.85
CA ASP A 63 -17.95 14.57 -6.03
C ASP A 63 -16.57 13.94 -6.34
N ILE A 64 -16.11 12.94 -5.56
CA ILE A 64 -14.83 12.27 -5.82
C ILE A 64 -15.05 10.90 -6.46
N ILE A 65 -14.58 10.73 -7.70
CA ILE A 65 -14.66 9.46 -8.42
C ILE A 65 -13.37 8.69 -8.18
N ILE A 66 -13.47 7.42 -7.78
CA ILE A 66 -12.33 6.50 -7.76
C ILE A 66 -12.45 5.56 -8.96
N ALA A 67 -11.51 5.65 -9.89
CA ALA A 67 -11.47 4.84 -11.10
C ALA A 67 -10.41 3.75 -10.96
N TRP A 68 -10.83 2.49 -11.17
CA TRP A 68 -9.89 1.40 -11.28
C TRP A 68 -9.19 1.42 -12.65
N VAL A 69 -7.87 1.25 -12.65
CA VAL A 69 -7.08 1.10 -13.87
C VAL A 69 -6.19 -0.14 -13.79
N PRO A 70 -6.05 -0.92 -14.88
CA PRO A 70 -5.12 -2.04 -14.90
C PRO A 70 -3.67 -1.55 -14.76
N SER A 71 -2.90 -2.22 -13.89
CA SER A 71 -1.47 -1.95 -13.74
C SER A 71 -0.68 -2.39 -14.97
N HIS A 72 0.46 -1.76 -15.22
CA HIS A 72 1.47 -2.14 -16.22
C HIS A 72 0.98 -2.20 -17.68
N GLN A 73 0.02 -1.37 -18.07
CA GLN A 73 -0.47 -1.28 -19.46
C GLN A 73 0.24 -0.20 -20.31
N GLY A 74 1.32 0.42 -19.83
CA GLY A 74 2.02 1.51 -20.54
C GLY A 74 1.17 2.78 -20.70
N ILE A 75 0.17 2.97 -19.84
CA ILE A 75 -0.74 4.12 -19.83
C ILE A 75 -0.39 5.11 -18.72
N LYS A 76 -0.99 6.31 -18.80
CA LYS A 76 -0.97 7.35 -17.76
C LYS A 76 -1.40 6.75 -16.42
N GLY A 77 -0.48 6.66 -15.46
CA GLY A 77 -0.65 5.93 -14.19
C GLY A 77 0.64 5.25 -13.72
N GLU A 78 1.54 4.91 -14.65
CA GLU A 78 2.86 4.36 -14.35
C GLU A 78 3.74 5.34 -13.55
N GLU A 79 3.49 6.64 -13.68
CA GLU A 79 4.20 7.66 -12.91
C GLU A 79 3.98 7.51 -11.41
N ALA A 80 2.81 7.03 -10.98
CA ALA A 80 2.51 6.76 -9.58
C ALA A 80 3.28 5.54 -9.06
N ASP A 81 3.39 4.48 -9.87
CA ASP A 81 4.18 3.28 -9.53
C ASP A 81 5.67 3.58 -9.47
N ILE A 82 6.18 4.36 -10.43
CA ILE A 82 7.57 4.85 -10.39
C ILE A 82 7.76 5.68 -9.12
N ALA A 83 6.78 6.54 -8.76
CA ALA A 83 6.89 7.38 -7.57
C ALA A 83 6.95 6.55 -6.28
N ALA A 84 6.12 5.50 -6.21
CA ALA A 84 6.11 4.57 -5.09
C ALA A 84 7.44 3.81 -4.99
N LYS A 85 7.98 3.32 -6.11
CA LYS A 85 9.29 2.66 -6.17
C LYS A 85 10.41 3.59 -5.69
N GLU A 86 10.46 4.83 -6.19
CA GLU A 86 11.43 5.84 -5.76
C GLU A 86 11.31 6.16 -4.26
N ALA A 87 10.09 6.20 -3.72
CA ALA A 87 9.85 6.44 -2.31
C ALA A 87 10.42 5.35 -1.39
N THR A 88 10.67 4.13 -1.91
CA THR A 88 11.32 3.06 -1.13
C THR A 88 12.82 3.31 -0.88
N SER A 89 13.43 4.21 -1.65
CA SER A 89 14.85 4.55 -1.55
C SER A 89 15.22 5.03 -0.14
N PRO A 90 16.41 4.67 0.39
CA PRO A 90 16.92 5.17 1.67
C PRO A 90 16.95 6.70 1.76
N ALA A 91 17.14 7.40 0.64
CA ALA A 91 17.19 8.86 0.57
C ALA A 91 15.81 9.53 0.72
N SER A 92 14.71 8.77 0.67
CA SER A 92 13.36 9.31 0.79
C SER A 92 12.97 9.57 2.24
N ASN A 93 12.37 10.73 2.50
CA ASN A 93 11.86 11.10 3.82
C ASN A 93 10.83 10.06 4.32
N VAL A 94 11.13 9.47 5.47
CA VAL A 94 10.21 8.56 6.18
C VAL A 94 9.17 9.41 6.88
N ILE A 95 7.90 9.24 6.48
CA ILE A 95 6.80 9.80 7.26
C ILE A 95 6.54 8.86 8.44
N ARG A 96 6.51 9.42 9.65
CA ARG A 96 6.03 8.71 10.84
C ARG A 96 4.51 8.56 10.79
N ARG A 97 4.03 7.72 9.87
CA ARG A 97 2.62 7.35 9.78
C ARG A 97 2.38 6.11 10.63
N ARG A 98 1.35 6.16 11.49
CA ARG A 98 0.86 4.96 12.18
C ARG A 98 0.25 4.03 11.13
N ILE A 99 0.63 2.76 11.19
CA ILE A 99 0.06 1.70 10.36
C ILE A 99 -0.78 0.76 11.25
N PRO A 100 -1.72 0.00 10.68
CA PRO A 100 -2.52 -0.96 11.44
C PRO A 100 -1.64 -1.96 12.20
N TYR A 101 -2.08 -2.40 13.38
CA TYR A 101 -1.29 -3.36 14.18
C TYR A 101 -1.07 -4.68 13.42
N GLN A 102 -2.02 -5.06 12.56
CA GLN A 102 -1.97 -6.27 11.75
C GLN A 102 -0.74 -6.30 10.83
N ASP A 103 -0.34 -5.13 10.29
CA ASP A 103 0.86 -5.02 9.47
C ASP A 103 2.13 -5.38 10.29
N TYR A 104 2.19 -4.94 11.55
CA TYR A 104 3.28 -5.31 12.45
C TYR A 104 3.28 -6.80 12.78
N VAL A 105 2.12 -7.39 13.07
CA VAL A 105 1.99 -8.82 13.36
C VAL A 105 2.51 -9.66 12.19
N VAL A 106 2.10 -9.32 10.97
CA VAL A 106 2.56 -10.00 9.75
C VAL A 106 4.07 -9.80 9.55
N SER A 107 4.58 -8.57 9.76
CA SER A 107 6.01 -8.29 9.66
C SER A 107 6.84 -9.08 10.67
N LEU A 108 6.38 -9.25 11.90
CA LEU A 108 7.05 -10.02 12.94
C LEU A 108 7.08 -11.51 12.59
N TYR A 109 5.94 -12.05 12.17
CA TYR A 109 5.85 -13.43 11.72
C TYR A 109 6.81 -13.73 10.55
N HIS A 110 6.92 -12.81 9.58
CA HIS A 110 7.88 -12.96 8.49
C HIS A 110 9.34 -12.94 8.98
N ALA A 111 9.68 -12.08 9.94
CA ALA A 111 11.03 -12.00 10.51
C ALA A 111 11.40 -13.28 11.28
N GLU A 112 10.45 -13.83 12.04
CA GLU A 112 10.62 -15.08 12.76
C GLU A 112 10.79 -16.25 11.78
N LYS A 113 9.91 -16.36 10.77
CA LYS A 113 10.02 -17.36 9.72
C LYS A 113 11.34 -17.27 8.96
N GLN A 114 11.83 -16.06 8.69
CA GLN A 114 13.12 -15.86 8.04
C GLN A 114 14.29 -16.31 8.92
N SER A 115 14.24 -16.00 10.21
CA SER A 115 15.21 -16.48 11.20
C SER A 115 15.23 -18.01 11.25
N TRP A 116 14.05 -18.63 11.31
CA TRP A 116 13.91 -20.07 11.30
C TRP A 116 14.45 -20.70 10.01
N ASN A 117 14.08 -20.17 8.84
CA ASN A 117 14.59 -20.63 7.55
C ASN A 117 16.12 -20.52 7.46
N LYS A 118 16.72 -19.47 8.04
CA LYS A 118 18.18 -19.30 8.06
C LYS A 118 18.84 -20.40 8.89
N ILE A 119 18.29 -20.70 10.07
CA ILE A 119 18.78 -21.78 10.93
C ILE A 119 18.64 -23.11 10.21
N TRP A 120 17.48 -23.38 9.61
CA TRP A 120 17.20 -24.60 8.86
C TRP A 120 18.21 -24.81 7.73
N ASN A 121 18.37 -23.81 6.85
CA ASN A 121 19.27 -23.90 5.70
C ASN A 121 20.76 -24.00 6.08
N THR A 122 21.14 -23.55 7.27
CA THR A 122 22.53 -23.62 7.77
C THR A 122 22.79 -24.89 8.59
N SER A 123 21.73 -25.61 8.97
CA SER A 123 21.84 -26.85 9.74
C SER A 123 22.36 -27.99 8.86
N LYS A 124 22.95 -29.02 9.48
CA LYS A 124 23.40 -30.21 8.75
C LYS A 124 22.22 -30.83 8.02
N LYS A 125 22.40 -31.15 6.73
CA LYS A 125 21.39 -31.86 5.93
C LYS A 125 21.01 -33.17 6.61
N THR A 126 19.77 -33.26 7.02
CA THR A 126 19.12 -34.49 7.50
C THR A 126 18.12 -34.98 6.46
N LYS A 127 17.69 -36.24 6.53
CA LYS A 127 16.67 -36.82 5.61
C LYS A 127 15.36 -36.00 5.52
N THR A 128 15.07 -35.17 6.51
CA THR A 128 13.90 -34.27 6.52
C THR A 128 14.07 -33.01 5.66
N HIS A 129 15.28 -32.71 5.17
CA HIS A 129 15.51 -31.62 4.21
C HIS A 129 15.15 -32.00 2.77
N GLU A 130 14.92 -33.29 2.48
CA GLU A 130 14.59 -33.78 1.13
C GLU A 130 13.08 -33.97 0.91
N ILE A 131 12.27 -33.84 1.96
CA ILE A 131 10.82 -34.16 1.95
C ILE A 131 9.96 -32.88 1.94
N ILE A 132 10.54 -31.69 2.13
CA ILE A 132 9.83 -30.40 2.17
C ILE A 132 10.25 -29.54 0.98
#